data_AF-A0AAN0SDB0-F1
#
_entry.id   AF-A0AAN0SDB0-F1
#
_cell.length_a   1.000
_cell.length_b   1.000
_cell.length_c   1.000
_cell.angle_alpha   90.00
_cell.angle_beta   90.00
_cell.angle_gamma   90.00
#
_symmetry.space_group_name_H-M   'P 1'
#
loop_
_entity.id
_entity.type
_entity.pdbx_description
1 polymer ?
#
loop_
_entity_poly.entity_id
_entity_poly.type
_entity_poly.pdbx_seq_one_letter_code
_entity_poly.pdbx_strand_id
1 'polypeptide(L)'
;MKKLSLILTLTGALMTAPQAWSETLSATTQNPAYQVDNELILGRIENVYYNDIPELKGVPFMGKIDTGADTTSIHAENIHLTSTHPDFKDLTDNDLLWAVVNDRRENKLKRNTETYLSYQVTIAFTIRHPYTGEDINIKDDLERISIIRSRTSKKPILRPAVRMPLTIGGRTVEAMINLTKRSQFSSPILIGKTFLEDNAWVMAGYDYLQEQPHAQVIGKKETVEVDGVPYKVSVATTSRYSNAHAVDVKIDKKAQSVSFKLEDEKGERKAMTLPLIRILNTSNGERPLVYLPVKLNQNHTQHWLVYLRDRSHLSSQISLGRDVASEHFVIDTDSENLLKKADTSFKTALKSDPLVISPKETITIDQEFSIPAQPSFIVKTPLLRVKEFELSKKSGKEQVSFTLENSQGEMKTVTKPVLRKLKVGKSVRPVVEGVFELGDKKRELKFAIDNLGKSDTKPFFVMGHSMAKSSVLLNTRTEDLLSPSPLFKAGHIEVVQVEDLAFPVKLDTGADVSSINAKNIKQYQKDGKDMVTFTYENDVGMKQEFTREVVDVMRITAKKGEKANVRPVVEMRVRLGELDKIIRVNLQDRGRFHYSMILGKNFLKYGAIVSSDKDYIITEKPDYEK
;
A
#
# COMPACT_ATOMS: atom_id res chain seq x y z
N MET A 1 -11.06 -83.87 4.38
CA MET A 1 -10.17 -83.42 5.48
C MET A 1 -9.42 -82.19 5.02
N LYS A 2 -9.56 -81.09 5.76
CA LYS A 2 -9.09 -79.74 5.44
C LYS A 2 -7.56 -79.70 5.29
N LYS A 3 -7.06 -79.04 4.24
CA LYS A 3 -5.65 -78.63 4.11
C LYS A 3 -5.58 -77.11 4.00
N LEU A 4 -4.70 -76.54 4.81
CA LEU A 4 -4.25 -75.15 4.76
C LEU A 4 -3.66 -74.81 3.40
N SER A 5 -3.94 -73.60 2.91
CA SER A 5 -2.97 -72.81 2.14
C SER A 5 -3.09 -71.33 2.48
N LEU A 6 -1.91 -70.78 2.74
CA LEU A 6 -1.48 -69.42 3.02
C LEU A 6 -2.10 -68.39 2.07
N ILE A 7 -2.68 -67.30 2.61
CA ILE A 7 -2.92 -66.07 1.83
C ILE A 7 -2.10 -64.95 2.46
N LEU A 8 -1.17 -64.45 1.64
CA LEU A 8 -0.27 -63.35 1.87
C LEU A 8 -1.07 -62.03 1.79
N THR A 9 -1.24 -61.32 2.90
CA THR A 9 -1.86 -59.99 2.91
C THR A 9 -0.81 -58.93 2.60
N LEU A 10 -0.87 -58.40 1.37
CA LEU A 10 -0.17 -57.19 0.96
C LEU A 10 -0.84 -55.98 1.64
N THR A 11 -0.21 -55.42 2.67
CA THR A 11 -0.58 -54.11 3.21
C THR A 11 -0.03 -53.03 2.30
N GLY A 12 -0.89 -52.45 1.45
CA GLY A 12 -0.58 -51.24 0.70
C GLY A 12 -0.45 -50.05 1.65
N ALA A 13 0.73 -49.45 1.68
CA ALA A 13 0.94 -48.16 2.32
C ALA A 13 0.15 -47.09 1.54
N LEU A 14 -0.91 -46.56 2.14
CA LEU A 14 -1.51 -45.31 1.68
C LEU A 14 -0.47 -44.20 1.89
N MET A 15 0.10 -43.71 0.80
CA MET A 15 0.74 -42.40 0.80
C MET A 15 -0.34 -41.35 1.01
N THR A 16 -0.46 -40.87 2.24
CA THR A 16 -1.19 -39.63 2.53
C THR A 16 -0.38 -38.49 1.94
N ALA A 17 -0.84 -37.94 0.81
CA ALA A 17 -0.40 -36.62 0.37
C ALA A 17 -0.67 -35.62 1.51
N PRO A 18 0.24 -34.65 1.78
CA PRO A 18 -0.04 -33.64 2.79
C PRO A 18 -1.27 -32.85 2.33
N GLN A 19 -2.31 -32.84 3.17
CA GLN A 19 -3.49 -32.03 2.93
C GLN A 19 -3.06 -30.58 2.81
N ALA A 20 -3.20 -30.07 1.59
CA ALA A 20 -3.25 -28.67 1.27
C ALA A 20 -4.32 -28.00 2.16
N TRP A 21 -3.98 -26.81 2.67
CA TRP A 21 -4.84 -25.89 3.44
C TRP A 21 -5.29 -26.41 4.80
N SER A 22 -4.52 -26.04 5.83
CA SER A 22 -5.11 -25.73 7.13
C SER A 22 -5.98 -24.46 6.95
N GLU A 23 -7.27 -24.67 6.70
CA GLU A 23 -8.34 -23.65 6.60
C GLU A 23 -8.08 -22.52 5.58
N THR A 24 -8.46 -22.73 4.31
CA THR A 24 -8.78 -21.59 3.42
C THR A 24 -9.85 -20.74 4.12
N LEU A 25 -9.54 -19.48 4.42
CA LEU A 25 -10.59 -18.52 4.76
C LEU A 25 -11.56 -18.46 3.58
N SER A 26 -12.87 -18.46 3.82
CA SER A 26 -13.88 -18.27 2.75
C SER A 26 -13.81 -16.88 2.09
N ALA A 27 -12.86 -16.04 2.52
CA ALA A 27 -12.63 -14.68 2.04
C ALA A 27 -11.61 -14.65 0.90
N THR A 28 -11.71 -13.62 0.06
CA THR A 28 -10.79 -13.37 -1.05
C THR A 28 -10.31 -11.93 -1.03
N THR A 29 -9.33 -11.59 -1.87
CA THR A 29 -8.94 -10.19 -2.07
C THR A 29 -10.06 -9.33 -2.67
N GLN A 30 -11.14 -9.90 -3.21
CA GLN A 30 -12.32 -9.16 -3.64
C GLN A 30 -13.33 -8.97 -2.52
N ASN A 31 -13.52 -10.00 -1.69
CA ASN A 31 -14.42 -10.01 -0.54
C ASN A 31 -13.58 -10.26 0.73
N PRO A 32 -12.88 -9.23 1.25
CA PRO A 32 -11.91 -9.43 2.30
C PRO A 32 -12.55 -9.72 3.65
N ALA A 33 -11.82 -10.44 4.50
CA ALA A 33 -12.14 -10.56 5.91
C ALA A 33 -11.65 -9.30 6.68
N TYR A 34 -12.40 -8.92 7.71
CA TYR A 34 -12.04 -7.80 8.61
C TYR A 34 -11.47 -8.27 9.94
N GLN A 35 -11.65 -9.55 10.25
CA GLN A 35 -11.12 -10.24 11.42
C GLN A 35 -10.76 -11.68 11.06
N VAL A 36 -9.80 -12.26 11.78
CA VAL A 36 -9.42 -13.67 11.70
C VAL A 36 -9.03 -14.14 13.10
N ASP A 37 -9.55 -15.29 13.54
CA ASP A 37 -9.25 -15.86 14.86
C ASP A 37 -9.45 -14.85 16.03
N ASN A 38 -10.51 -14.02 15.95
CA ASN A 38 -10.80 -12.87 16.82
C ASN A 38 -9.81 -11.69 16.75
N GLU A 39 -8.75 -11.78 15.96
CA GLU A 39 -7.83 -10.68 15.70
C GLU A 39 -8.34 -9.75 14.60
N LEU A 40 -8.05 -8.47 14.73
CA LEU A 40 -8.38 -7.47 13.73
C LEU A 40 -7.47 -7.62 12.51
N ILE A 41 -8.01 -7.58 11.29
CA ILE A 41 -7.19 -7.49 10.07
C ILE A 41 -7.05 -6.02 9.69
N LEU A 42 -5.85 -5.50 9.72
CA LEU A 42 -5.54 -4.15 9.28
C LEU A 42 -5.07 -4.15 7.82
N GLY A 43 -5.39 -3.08 7.09
CA GLY A 43 -4.68 -2.73 5.88
C GLY A 43 -3.25 -2.27 6.19
N ARG A 44 -2.51 -1.96 5.13
CA ARG A 44 -1.15 -1.43 5.19
C ARG A 44 -1.08 0.01 5.70
N ILE A 45 -2.14 0.78 5.47
CA ILE A 45 -2.33 2.13 6.00
C ILE A 45 -3.69 2.11 6.69
N GLU A 46 -3.78 2.69 7.90
CA GLU A 46 -5.03 2.81 8.64
C GLU A 46 -5.10 4.14 9.37
N ASN A 47 -6.31 4.53 9.77
CA ASN A 47 -6.52 5.64 10.68
C ASN A 47 -6.16 5.22 12.11
N VAL A 48 -5.31 6.03 12.76
CA VAL A 48 -4.89 5.86 14.14
C VAL A 48 -5.38 7.05 14.96
N TYR A 49 -5.95 6.78 16.13
CA TYR A 49 -6.54 7.80 16.99
C TYR A 49 -5.91 7.80 18.38
N TYR A 50 -5.70 9.01 18.93
CA TYR A 50 -5.34 9.26 20.33
C TYR A 50 -6.59 9.59 21.14
N ASN A 51 -7.48 8.62 21.34
CA ASN A 51 -8.81 8.87 21.91
C ASN A 51 -8.80 9.40 23.36
N ASP A 52 -7.70 9.17 24.07
CA ASP A 52 -7.53 9.56 25.48
C ASP A 52 -6.88 10.95 25.62
N ILE A 53 -6.48 11.57 24.51
CA ILE A 53 -6.05 12.96 24.46
C ILE A 53 -7.26 13.79 24.00
N PRO A 54 -7.91 14.56 24.90
CA PRO A 54 -9.16 15.25 24.60
C PRO A 54 -9.10 16.13 23.34
N GLU A 55 -7.97 16.81 23.13
CA GLU A 55 -7.73 17.71 22.00
C GLU A 55 -7.57 16.96 20.67
N LEU A 56 -7.22 15.67 20.68
CA LEU A 56 -7.04 14.84 19.48
C LEU A 56 -8.14 13.80 19.30
N LYS A 57 -9.15 13.80 20.16
CA LYS A 57 -10.22 12.82 20.13
C LYS A 57 -10.96 12.86 18.79
N GLY A 58 -11.03 11.72 18.12
CA GLY A 58 -11.67 11.59 16.80
C GLY A 58 -10.88 12.18 15.63
N VAL A 59 -9.66 12.68 15.85
CA VAL A 59 -8.78 13.17 14.78
C VAL A 59 -7.96 11.99 14.21
N PRO A 60 -8.18 11.59 12.94
CA PRO A 60 -7.42 10.52 12.34
C PRO A 60 -5.99 10.95 12.01
N PHE A 61 -5.02 10.14 12.44
CA PHE A 61 -3.64 10.21 11.96
C PHE A 61 -3.37 9.02 11.03
N MET A 62 -2.77 9.29 9.88
CA MET A 62 -2.31 8.24 8.96
C MET A 62 -1.25 7.37 9.65
N GLY A 63 -1.57 6.11 9.93
CA GLY A 63 -0.65 5.11 10.44
C GLY A 63 -0.20 4.15 9.35
N LYS A 64 1.10 3.94 9.21
CA LYS A 64 1.66 2.88 8.35
C LYS A 64 1.86 1.62 9.18
N ILE A 65 1.26 0.51 8.76
CA ILE A 65 1.33 -0.78 9.44
C ILE A 65 2.50 -1.62 8.88
N ASP A 66 3.44 -1.98 9.74
CA ASP A 66 4.72 -2.55 9.37
C ASP A 66 5.05 -3.76 10.25
N THR A 67 4.72 -4.97 9.79
CA THR A 67 5.07 -6.23 10.45
C THR A 67 6.58 -6.43 10.57
N GLY A 68 7.38 -5.77 9.71
CA GLY A 68 8.83 -5.86 9.73
C GLY A 68 9.50 -4.96 10.79
N ALA A 69 8.72 -4.17 11.54
CA ALA A 69 9.21 -3.28 12.58
C ALA A 69 8.91 -3.81 13.99
N ASP A 70 9.94 -3.98 14.82
CA ASP A 70 9.80 -4.48 16.18
C ASP A 70 9.06 -3.51 17.13
N THR A 71 8.92 -2.24 16.75
CA THR A 71 8.36 -1.20 17.63
C THR A 71 7.45 -0.25 16.88
N THR A 72 6.36 0.14 17.54
CA THR A 72 5.54 1.30 17.18
C THR A 72 6.30 2.61 17.46
N SER A 73 6.11 3.60 16.60
CA SER A 73 6.71 4.94 16.76
C SER A 73 5.78 6.04 16.26
N ILE A 74 5.77 7.16 16.97
CA ILE A 74 4.98 8.34 16.60
C ILE A 74 5.90 9.53 16.33
N HIS A 75 5.35 10.50 15.60
CA HIS A 75 5.96 11.82 15.49
C HIS A 75 5.71 12.59 16.77
N ALA A 76 6.80 13.00 17.43
CA ALA A 76 6.76 13.98 18.52
C ALA A 76 7.79 15.08 18.28
N GLU A 77 7.50 16.26 18.81
CA GLU A 77 8.38 17.44 18.83
C GLU A 77 8.74 17.80 20.27
N ASN A 78 9.71 18.70 20.46
CA ASN A 78 10.14 19.22 21.77
C ASN A 78 10.36 18.13 22.84
N ILE A 79 10.91 16.97 22.42
CA ILE A 79 11.16 15.85 23.33
C ILE A 79 12.26 16.27 24.30
N HIS A 80 11.91 16.40 25.57
CA HIS A 80 12.81 16.79 26.65
C HIS A 80 12.75 15.77 27.78
N LEU A 81 13.91 15.34 28.28
CA LEU A 81 14.01 14.35 29.35
C LEU A 81 14.74 14.94 30.55
N THR A 82 14.16 14.74 31.73
CA THR A 82 14.76 15.08 33.03
C THR A 82 14.62 13.90 33.98
N SER A 83 15.44 13.87 35.03
CA SER A 83 15.36 12.84 36.07
C SER A 83 15.32 13.48 37.45
N THR A 84 14.55 12.91 38.38
CA THR A 84 14.65 13.26 39.81
C THR A 84 15.60 12.35 40.58
N HIS A 85 16.16 11.32 39.93
CA HIS A 85 17.08 10.39 40.56
C HIS A 85 18.41 11.11 40.89
N PRO A 86 18.95 10.98 42.12
CA PRO A 86 20.13 11.72 42.57
C PRO A 86 21.35 11.65 41.65
N ASP A 87 21.60 10.48 41.05
CA ASP A 87 22.74 10.26 40.14
C ASP A 87 22.55 10.83 38.73
N PHE A 88 21.31 11.16 38.35
CA PHE A 88 20.95 11.55 36.99
C PHE A 88 20.31 12.94 36.89
N LYS A 89 20.01 13.58 38.02
CA LYS A 89 19.31 14.88 38.11
C LYS A 89 19.96 16.02 37.34
N ASP A 90 21.28 15.98 37.17
CA ASP A 90 22.07 17.02 36.50
C ASP A 90 22.24 16.74 34.99
N LEU A 91 21.67 15.63 34.49
CA LEU A 91 21.70 15.24 33.08
C LEU A 91 20.33 15.43 32.44
N THR A 92 20.31 15.80 31.17
CA THR A 92 19.09 15.89 30.38
C THR A 92 19.22 15.18 29.04
N ASP A 93 18.07 14.91 28.42
CA ASP A 93 17.94 14.51 27.03
C ASP A 93 18.86 13.34 26.64
N ASN A 94 19.67 13.51 25.60
CA ASN A 94 20.53 12.47 25.09
C ASN A 94 21.62 12.05 26.09
N ASP A 95 22.15 12.98 26.89
CA ASP A 95 23.19 12.66 27.88
C ASP A 95 22.60 11.81 29.01
N LEU A 96 21.39 12.14 29.45
CA LEU A 96 20.61 11.32 30.38
C LEU A 96 20.32 9.93 29.80
N LEU A 97 19.83 9.83 28.55
CA LEU A 97 19.56 8.55 27.91
C LEU A 97 20.82 7.66 27.83
N TRP A 98 21.97 8.24 27.48
CA TRP A 98 23.22 7.49 27.43
C TRP A 98 23.71 7.07 28.81
N ALA A 99 23.55 7.93 29.84
CA ALA A 99 23.90 7.58 31.21
C ALA A 99 23.06 6.41 31.72
N VAL A 100 21.73 6.45 31.51
CA VAL A 100 20.81 5.35 31.83
C VAL A 100 21.20 4.08 31.07
N VAL A 101 21.41 4.15 29.75
CA VAL A 101 21.79 2.96 28.94
C VAL A 101 23.13 2.36 29.35
N ASN A 102 24.07 3.18 29.82
CA ASN A 102 25.43 2.73 30.19
C ASN A 102 25.59 2.38 31.67
N ASP A 103 24.60 2.68 32.52
CA ASP A 103 24.63 2.29 33.92
C ASP A 103 24.81 0.77 34.04
N ARG A 104 25.85 0.38 34.80
CA ARG A 104 26.29 -1.01 34.94
C ARG A 104 25.75 -1.68 36.19
N ARG A 105 25.07 -0.94 37.07
CA ARG A 105 24.39 -1.49 38.25
C ARG A 105 23.32 -2.49 37.86
N GLU A 106 22.78 -2.33 36.66
CA GLU A 106 21.80 -3.23 36.10
C GLU A 106 22.42 -4.10 35.01
N ASN A 107 22.07 -5.39 35.03
CA ASN A 107 22.41 -6.27 33.93
C ASN A 107 21.61 -5.84 32.69
N LYS A 108 22.29 -5.46 31.61
CA LYS A 108 21.66 -5.07 30.32
C LYS A 108 20.66 -6.10 29.80
N LEU A 109 20.85 -7.38 30.10
CA LEU A 109 19.97 -8.49 29.69
C LEU A 109 18.70 -8.61 30.57
N LYS A 110 18.63 -7.92 31.71
CA LYS A 110 17.50 -7.97 32.65
C LYS A 110 16.65 -6.71 32.67
N ARG A 111 16.96 -5.70 31.85
CA ARG A 111 16.22 -4.43 31.85
C ARG A 111 14.79 -4.62 31.34
N ASN A 112 13.83 -4.30 32.20
CA ASN A 112 12.38 -4.27 31.93
C ASN A 112 11.82 -2.87 32.22
N THR A 113 10.51 -2.68 32.12
CA THR A 113 9.88 -1.38 32.41
C THR A 113 10.17 -0.90 33.84
N GLU A 114 10.04 -1.76 34.85
CA GLU A 114 10.30 -1.40 36.26
C GLU A 114 11.73 -0.88 36.46
N THR A 115 12.67 -1.47 35.74
CA THR A 115 14.06 -1.06 35.72
C THR A 115 14.19 0.39 35.24
N TYR A 116 13.53 0.75 34.14
CA TYR A 116 13.58 2.11 33.61
C TYR A 116 12.87 3.13 34.52
N LEU A 117 11.74 2.74 35.12
CA LEU A 117 11.01 3.57 36.08
C LEU A 117 11.85 3.90 37.32
N SER A 118 12.76 3.01 37.73
CA SER A 118 13.67 3.25 38.86
C SER A 118 14.59 4.47 38.65
N TYR A 119 14.88 4.82 37.40
CA TYR A 119 15.65 6.02 37.06
C TYR A 119 14.86 7.33 37.19
N GLN A 120 13.56 7.26 37.49
CA GLN A 120 12.68 8.41 37.71
C GLN A 120 12.83 9.46 36.61
N VAL A 121 12.87 9.01 35.36
CA VAL A 121 13.01 9.88 34.19
C VAL A 121 11.63 10.26 33.69
N THR A 122 11.35 11.55 33.66
CA THR A 122 10.14 12.11 33.05
C THR A 122 10.47 12.62 31.65
N ILE A 123 9.59 12.34 30.70
CA ILE A 123 9.65 12.77 29.32
C ILE A 123 8.54 13.80 29.10
N ALA A 124 8.90 15.00 28.65
CA ALA A 124 7.97 15.98 28.10
C ALA A 124 8.09 15.98 26.57
N PHE A 125 6.97 16.03 25.85
CA PHE A 125 6.98 16.10 24.39
C PHE A 125 5.70 16.74 23.85
N THR A 126 5.74 17.15 22.59
CA THR A 126 4.62 17.80 21.91
C THR A 126 4.09 16.92 20.77
N ILE A 127 2.77 16.77 20.71
CA ILE A 127 2.05 16.33 19.51
C ILE A 127 1.30 17.54 18.96
N ARG A 128 1.57 17.93 17.72
CA ARG A 128 0.91 19.07 17.08
C ARG A 128 -0.41 18.64 16.45
N HIS A 129 -1.50 19.32 16.79
CA HIS A 129 -2.82 19.06 16.22
C HIS A 129 -2.80 19.33 14.70
N PRO A 130 -3.16 18.36 13.84
CA PRO A 130 -2.95 18.48 12.39
C PRO A 130 -3.83 19.55 11.72
N TYR A 131 -5.03 19.81 12.25
CA TYR A 131 -5.98 20.78 11.67
C TYR A 131 -5.84 22.20 12.23
N THR A 132 -5.63 22.36 13.55
CA THR A 132 -5.50 23.69 14.19
C THR A 132 -4.06 24.19 14.26
N GLY A 133 -3.08 23.28 14.29
CA GLY A 133 -1.68 23.62 14.51
C GLY A 133 -1.35 23.90 15.98
N GLU A 134 -2.26 23.62 16.90
CA GLU A 134 -2.03 23.76 18.33
C GLU A 134 -1.05 22.70 18.84
N ASP A 135 -0.15 23.10 19.74
CA ASP A 135 0.85 22.22 20.34
C ASP A 135 0.29 21.60 21.63
N ILE A 136 0.09 20.28 21.61
CA ILE A 136 -0.41 19.54 22.77
C ILE A 136 0.80 18.96 23.51
N ASN A 137 1.04 19.47 24.72
CA ASN A 137 2.19 19.09 25.53
C ASN A 137 1.82 17.95 26.48
N ILE A 138 2.55 16.85 26.37
CA ILE A 138 2.34 15.62 27.12
C ILE A 138 3.57 15.41 28.02
N LYS A 139 3.32 14.94 29.24
CA LYS A 139 4.36 14.49 30.17
C LYS A 139 4.04 13.08 30.61
N ASP A 140 5.06 12.23 30.57
CA ASP A 140 4.93 10.81 30.92
C ASP A 140 6.27 10.26 31.41
N ASP A 141 6.27 9.09 32.01
CA ASP A 141 7.49 8.44 32.52
C ASP A 141 8.18 7.61 31.41
N LEU A 142 9.51 7.54 31.50
CA LEU A 142 10.32 6.70 30.61
C LEU A 142 10.08 5.22 30.92
N GLU A 143 9.44 4.51 30.00
CA GLU A 143 9.26 3.05 30.12
C GLU A 143 10.41 2.26 29.51
N ARG A 144 11.02 2.77 28.44
CA ARG A 144 12.09 2.04 27.74
C ARG A 144 12.95 2.97 26.89
N ILE A 145 14.19 2.53 26.64
CA ILE A 145 15.07 3.13 25.63
C ILE A 145 15.33 2.12 24.51
N SER A 146 14.85 2.42 23.30
CA SER A 146 15.16 1.64 22.10
C SER A 146 16.47 2.09 21.46
N ILE A 147 17.32 1.13 21.09
CA ILE A 147 18.61 1.39 20.45
C ILE A 147 18.49 1.15 18.94
N ILE A 148 18.40 2.23 18.17
CA ILE A 148 18.24 2.16 16.71
C ILE A 148 19.59 2.29 16.02
N ARG A 149 20.05 1.21 15.40
CA ARG A 149 21.30 1.22 14.62
C ARG A 149 21.06 1.83 13.24
N SER A 150 21.82 2.86 12.90
CA SER A 150 21.75 3.51 11.59
C SER A 150 22.54 2.73 10.53
N ARG A 151 22.15 2.88 9.26
CA ARG A 151 22.90 2.29 8.16
C ARG A 151 24.27 2.93 7.95
N THR A 152 24.43 4.19 8.33
CA THR A 152 25.57 5.06 7.97
C THR A 152 26.35 5.58 9.18
N SER A 153 25.89 5.29 10.40
CA SER A 153 26.54 5.77 11.63
C SER A 153 26.93 4.60 12.50
N LYS A 154 28.16 4.65 13.03
CA LYS A 154 28.66 3.69 14.04
C LYS A 154 28.00 3.91 15.41
N LYS A 155 27.60 5.14 15.73
CA LYS A 155 26.85 5.44 16.96
C LYS A 155 25.36 5.17 16.73
N PRO A 156 24.72 4.33 17.55
CA PRO A 156 23.27 4.11 17.46
C PRO A 156 22.51 5.35 17.97
N ILE A 157 21.27 5.46 17.54
CA ILE A 157 20.33 6.50 17.98
C ILE A 157 19.49 5.89 19.11
N LEU A 158 19.45 6.55 20.26
CA LEU A 158 18.57 6.17 21.36
C LEU A 158 17.20 6.82 21.15
N ARG A 159 16.13 6.07 21.40
CA ARG A 159 14.76 6.57 21.36
C ARG A 159 14.07 6.27 22.68
N PRO A 160 13.60 7.30 23.41
CA PRO A 160 12.76 7.05 24.56
C PRO A 160 11.40 6.54 24.11
N ALA A 161 10.81 5.69 24.95
CA ALA A 161 9.48 5.17 24.76
C ALA A 161 8.60 5.44 25.98
N VAL A 162 7.34 5.72 25.69
CA VAL A 162 6.23 5.87 26.65
C VAL A 162 5.21 4.77 26.35
N ARG A 163 4.29 4.53 27.29
CA ARG A 163 3.12 3.68 27.05
C ARG A 163 1.89 4.55 26.95
N MET A 164 1.15 4.42 25.87
CA MET A 164 -0.09 5.17 25.70
C MET A 164 -1.07 4.43 24.79
N PRO A 165 -2.38 4.67 24.97
CA PRO A 165 -3.42 4.06 24.16
C PRO A 165 -3.39 4.59 22.72
N LEU A 166 -3.41 3.66 21.77
CA LEU A 166 -3.72 3.93 20.37
C LEU A 166 -4.96 3.15 19.97
N THR A 167 -5.85 3.79 19.21
CA THR A 167 -7.04 3.11 18.65
C THR A 167 -6.93 2.98 17.14
N ILE A 168 -7.16 1.77 16.61
CA ILE A 168 -7.20 1.46 15.17
C ILE A 168 -8.36 0.49 14.92
N GLY A 169 -9.21 0.77 13.94
CA GLY A 169 -10.34 -0.12 13.58
C GLY A 169 -11.26 -0.45 14.77
N GLY A 170 -11.43 0.48 15.71
CA GLY A 170 -12.23 0.29 16.93
C GLY A 170 -11.54 -0.48 18.07
N ARG A 171 -10.31 -0.99 17.88
CA ARG A 171 -9.54 -1.65 18.94
C ARG A 171 -8.53 -0.68 19.56
N THR A 172 -8.59 -0.50 20.87
CA THR A 172 -7.64 0.30 21.65
C THR A 172 -6.60 -0.61 22.29
N VAL A 173 -5.33 -0.27 22.12
CA VAL A 173 -4.18 -1.02 22.65
C VAL A 173 -3.25 -0.08 23.40
N GLU A 174 -2.90 -0.44 24.63
CA GLU A 174 -1.84 0.18 25.42
C GLU A 174 -0.46 -0.22 24.87
N ALA A 175 -0.01 0.51 23.85
CA ALA A 175 1.21 0.19 23.12
C ALA A 175 2.42 0.90 23.73
N MET A 176 3.57 0.23 23.69
CA MET A 176 4.86 0.89 23.92
C MET A 176 5.28 1.62 22.64
N ILE A 177 5.50 2.93 22.75
CA ILE A 177 5.69 3.83 21.61
C ILE A 177 7.01 4.57 21.71
N ASN A 178 7.85 4.41 20.69
CA ASN A 178 9.05 5.23 20.52
C ASN A 178 8.70 6.65 20.04
N LEU A 179 9.18 7.66 20.76
CA LEU A 179 9.05 9.07 20.37
C LEU A 179 10.14 9.46 19.38
N THR A 180 9.74 10.01 18.23
CA THR A 180 10.68 10.29 17.14
C THR A 180 10.32 11.53 16.34
N LYS A 181 11.32 12.21 15.76
CA LYS A 181 11.07 13.25 14.75
C LYS A 181 10.83 12.60 13.39
N ARG A 182 9.57 12.59 12.93
CA ARG A 182 9.16 11.93 11.68
C ARG A 182 8.72 12.88 10.56
N SER A 183 9.03 14.17 10.66
CA SER A 183 8.65 15.18 9.66
C SER A 183 9.14 14.91 8.22
N GLN A 184 10.14 14.04 8.05
CA GLN A 184 10.66 13.60 6.74
C GLN A 184 9.89 12.42 6.14
N PHE A 185 9.09 11.70 6.94
CA PHE A 185 8.37 10.50 6.51
C PHE A 185 7.00 10.87 5.92
N SER A 186 6.40 9.94 5.18
CA SER A 186 5.06 10.14 4.60
C SER A 186 3.92 9.95 5.58
N SER A 187 4.17 9.30 6.72
CA SER A 187 3.17 9.04 7.74
C SER A 187 3.77 9.36 9.12
N PRO A 188 3.01 10.10 9.97
CA PRO A 188 3.44 10.49 11.29
C PRO A 188 3.54 9.31 12.26
N ILE A 189 2.85 8.20 12.01
CA ILE A 189 2.79 7.03 12.90
C ILE A 189 3.22 5.78 12.14
N LEU A 190 4.14 5.00 12.70
CA LEU A 190 4.44 3.64 12.25
C LEU A 190 4.01 2.68 13.33
N ILE A 191 3.10 1.77 12.99
CA ILE A 191 2.58 0.71 13.85
C ILE A 191 3.40 -0.55 13.59
N GLY A 192 4.07 -1.05 14.62
CA GLY A 192 4.91 -2.25 14.55
C GLY A 192 4.49 -3.29 15.59
N LYS A 193 5.36 -4.25 15.86
CA LYS A 193 5.09 -5.41 16.72
C LYS A 193 4.55 -5.03 18.11
N THR A 194 5.05 -3.98 18.76
CA THR A 194 4.54 -3.55 20.08
C THR A 194 3.08 -3.11 20.12
N PHE A 195 2.43 -2.91 18.97
CA PHE A 195 0.98 -2.78 18.87
C PHE A 195 0.33 -4.03 18.29
N LEU A 196 0.95 -4.66 17.28
CA LEU A 196 0.34 -5.73 16.48
C LEU A 196 0.27 -7.09 17.19
N GLU A 197 1.28 -7.42 18.01
CA GLU A 197 1.37 -8.67 18.76
C GLU A 197 0.11 -8.89 19.61
N ASP A 198 -0.53 -10.05 19.46
CA ASP A 198 -1.81 -10.43 20.09
C ASP A 198 -3.00 -9.46 19.82
N ASN A 199 -2.90 -8.60 18.79
CA ASN A 199 -3.89 -7.56 18.55
C ASN A 199 -4.39 -7.42 17.11
N ALA A 200 -3.52 -7.64 16.13
CA ALA A 200 -3.90 -7.47 14.74
C ALA A 200 -2.97 -8.21 13.78
N TRP A 201 -3.54 -8.62 12.66
CA TRP A 201 -2.84 -9.14 11.49
C TRP A 201 -2.95 -8.14 10.35
N VAL A 202 -2.11 -8.29 9.32
CA VAL A 202 -1.98 -7.25 8.29
C VAL A 202 -2.15 -7.81 6.88
N MET A 203 -3.11 -7.27 6.13
CA MET A 203 -3.32 -7.54 4.71
C MET A 203 -2.73 -6.40 3.86
N ALA A 204 -1.48 -6.56 3.42
CA ALA A 204 -0.72 -5.49 2.76
C ALA A 204 -1.27 -5.04 1.40
N GLY A 205 -2.17 -5.82 0.80
CA GLY A 205 -2.86 -5.50 -0.45
C GLY A 205 -3.80 -4.29 -0.34
N TYR A 206 -4.31 -4.02 0.87
CA TYR A 206 -5.28 -2.97 1.14
C TYR A 206 -4.69 -1.77 1.86
N ASP A 207 -5.18 -0.58 1.53
CA ASP A 207 -5.02 0.64 2.32
C ASP A 207 -6.42 1.04 2.87
N TYR A 208 -6.51 1.40 4.14
CA TYR A 208 -7.75 1.75 4.87
C TYR A 208 -8.82 0.66 4.77
N LEU A 209 -8.44 -0.58 5.10
CA LEU A 209 -9.35 -1.71 5.02
C LEU A 209 -10.55 -1.49 5.92
N GLN A 210 -10.32 -1.06 7.17
CA GLN A 210 -11.38 -0.88 8.17
C GLN A 210 -12.40 0.21 7.81
N GLU A 211 -12.01 1.19 6.98
CA GLU A 211 -12.92 2.24 6.50
C GLU A 211 -13.82 1.77 5.34
N GLN A 212 -13.45 0.69 4.63
CA GLN A 212 -14.13 0.25 3.41
C GLN A 212 -15.65 0.11 3.55
N PRO A 213 -16.22 -0.55 4.58
CA PRO A 213 -17.67 -0.73 4.69
C PRO A 213 -18.43 0.61 4.79
N HIS A 214 -17.79 1.61 5.38
CA HIS A 214 -18.37 2.91 5.70
C HIS A 214 -18.02 3.98 4.65
N ALA A 215 -17.14 3.67 3.70
CA ALA A 215 -16.75 4.55 2.62
C ALA A 215 -17.97 5.12 1.88
N GLN A 216 -18.00 6.43 1.68
CA GLN A 216 -19.10 7.10 1.00
C GLN A 216 -18.97 6.91 -0.52
N VAL A 217 -20.07 6.64 -1.20
CA VAL A 217 -20.09 6.54 -2.66
C VAL A 217 -20.25 7.93 -3.28
N ILE A 218 -19.27 8.32 -4.09
CA ILE A 218 -19.25 9.60 -4.83
C ILE A 218 -19.23 9.36 -6.33
N GLY A 219 -19.62 10.35 -7.12
CA GLY A 219 -19.50 10.31 -8.57
C GLY A 219 -18.08 10.65 -9.06
N LYS A 220 -17.83 10.46 -10.36
CA LYS A 220 -16.56 10.83 -11.02
C LYS A 220 -16.26 12.34 -10.99
N LYS A 221 -17.30 13.15 -10.80
CA LYS A 221 -17.22 14.60 -10.58
C LYS A 221 -18.16 15.00 -9.46
N GLU A 222 -17.67 15.86 -8.59
CA GLU A 222 -18.43 16.39 -7.46
C GLU A 222 -18.25 17.92 -7.36
N THR A 223 -19.13 18.55 -6.58
CA THR A 223 -18.97 19.94 -6.14
C THR A 223 -19.04 19.97 -4.63
N VAL A 224 -17.99 20.47 -3.99
CA VAL A 224 -17.86 20.62 -2.54
C VAL A 224 -17.66 22.09 -2.18
N GLU A 225 -17.70 22.41 -0.89
CA GLU A 225 -17.45 23.76 -0.39
C GLU A 225 -16.20 23.79 0.48
N VAL A 226 -15.34 24.80 0.28
CA VAL A 226 -14.17 25.09 1.10
C VAL A 226 -14.34 26.50 1.64
N ASP A 227 -14.70 26.62 2.93
CA ASP A 227 -14.93 27.91 3.58
C ASP A 227 -15.88 28.84 2.78
N GLY A 228 -17.04 28.31 2.38
CA GLY A 228 -18.03 29.03 1.56
C GLY A 228 -17.74 29.07 0.05
N VAL A 229 -16.54 28.65 -0.39
CA VAL A 229 -16.13 28.70 -1.80
C VAL A 229 -16.43 27.37 -2.51
N PRO A 230 -17.23 27.35 -3.60
CA PRO A 230 -17.57 26.12 -4.30
C PRO A 230 -16.41 25.62 -5.16
N TYR A 231 -15.93 24.40 -4.91
CA TYR A 231 -14.83 23.77 -5.63
C TYR A 231 -15.33 22.54 -6.41
N LYS A 232 -15.02 22.47 -7.72
CA LYS A 232 -15.24 21.26 -8.51
C LYS A 232 -14.15 20.24 -8.20
N VAL A 233 -14.58 19.00 -8.04
CA VAL A 233 -13.73 17.86 -7.70
C VAL A 233 -13.71 16.87 -8.85
N SER A 234 -12.52 16.41 -9.22
CA SER A 234 -12.32 15.26 -10.11
C SER A 234 -11.53 14.17 -9.41
N VAL A 235 -11.65 12.93 -9.90
CA VAL A 235 -10.92 11.77 -9.36
C VAL A 235 -9.75 11.41 -10.27
N ALA A 236 -8.56 11.25 -9.69
CA ALA A 236 -7.36 10.80 -10.37
C ALA A 236 -6.99 9.38 -9.94
N THR A 237 -7.08 8.43 -10.87
CA THR A 237 -6.84 7.00 -10.59
C THR A 237 -5.36 6.63 -10.51
N THR A 238 -4.48 7.44 -11.13
CA THR A 238 -3.03 7.18 -11.17
C THR A 238 -2.27 7.96 -10.09
N SER A 239 -2.74 9.15 -9.74
CA SER A 239 -2.11 10.02 -8.75
C SER A 239 -2.33 9.50 -7.33
N ARG A 240 -1.23 9.34 -6.58
CA ARG A 240 -1.31 9.02 -5.15
C ARG A 240 -1.92 10.17 -4.34
N TYR A 241 -1.36 11.36 -4.49
CA TYR A 241 -1.71 12.52 -3.67
C TYR A 241 -2.80 13.38 -4.29
N SER A 242 -3.68 13.90 -3.45
CA SER A 242 -4.67 14.91 -3.82
C SER A 242 -4.03 16.28 -4.00
N ASN A 243 -4.61 17.10 -4.86
CA ASN A 243 -4.15 18.47 -5.11
C ASN A 243 -5.36 19.41 -5.08
N ALA A 244 -5.19 20.59 -4.48
CA ALA A 244 -6.21 21.63 -4.44
C ALA A 244 -5.69 22.94 -5.04
N HIS A 245 -6.60 23.66 -5.71
CA HIS A 245 -6.32 24.96 -6.29
C HIS A 245 -6.13 25.99 -5.18
N ALA A 246 -5.00 26.68 -5.23
CA ALA A 246 -4.71 27.82 -4.41
C ALA A 246 -3.76 28.76 -5.15
N VAL A 247 -3.92 30.07 -4.90
CA VAL A 247 -3.05 31.14 -5.41
C VAL A 247 -2.41 31.89 -4.25
N ASP A 248 -1.40 32.70 -4.54
CA ASP A 248 -0.67 33.50 -3.54
C ASP A 248 -0.15 32.68 -2.34
N VAL A 249 0.30 31.44 -2.59
CA VAL A 249 0.75 30.50 -1.56
C VAL A 249 2.07 30.97 -0.93
N LYS A 250 2.05 31.18 0.38
CA LYS A 250 3.21 31.61 1.20
C LYS A 250 3.40 30.63 2.35
N ILE A 251 4.61 30.11 2.49
CA ILE A 251 4.98 29.15 3.54
C ILE A 251 5.75 29.88 4.64
N ASP A 252 5.24 29.87 5.87
CA ASP A 252 5.97 30.30 7.05
C ASP A 252 6.55 29.06 7.75
N LYS A 253 7.85 28.80 7.51
CA LYS A 253 8.56 27.65 8.10
C LYS A 253 8.76 27.80 9.62
N LYS A 254 8.73 29.02 10.16
CA LYS A 254 8.91 29.29 11.59
C LYS A 254 7.59 29.08 12.34
N ALA A 255 6.50 29.62 11.80
CA ALA A 255 5.16 29.41 12.35
C ALA A 255 4.57 28.03 11.99
N GLN A 256 5.24 27.26 11.13
CA GLN A 256 4.76 26.00 10.57
C GLN A 256 3.34 26.13 10.00
N SER A 257 3.12 27.16 9.19
CA SER A 257 1.82 27.47 8.60
C SER A 257 1.95 27.86 7.12
N VAL A 258 0.82 27.84 6.43
CA VAL A 258 0.72 28.18 5.01
C VAL A 258 -0.45 29.12 4.83
N SER A 259 -0.19 30.33 4.35
CA SER A 259 -1.21 31.29 3.95
C SER A 259 -1.39 31.26 2.44
N PHE A 260 -2.62 31.26 1.96
CA PHE A 260 -2.95 31.20 0.54
C PHE A 260 -4.33 31.82 0.31
N LYS A 261 -4.72 31.92 -0.96
CA LYS A 261 -6.07 32.31 -1.34
C LYS A 261 -6.76 31.18 -2.08
N LEU A 262 -7.97 30.86 -1.62
CA LEU A 262 -8.95 30.13 -2.41
C LEU A 262 -9.39 31.02 -3.57
N GLU A 263 -9.70 30.43 -4.71
CA GLU A 263 -10.18 31.14 -5.90
C GLU A 263 -11.33 30.35 -6.52
N ASP A 264 -12.49 30.99 -6.68
CA ASP A 264 -13.67 30.39 -7.28
C ASP A 264 -13.63 30.47 -8.83
N GLU A 265 -14.68 30.01 -9.52
CA GLU A 265 -14.73 30.05 -10.99
C GLU A 265 -14.82 31.46 -11.58
N LYS A 266 -15.22 32.44 -10.77
CA LYS A 266 -15.31 33.86 -11.15
C LYS A 266 -14.02 34.62 -10.86
N GLY A 267 -13.04 33.99 -10.22
CA GLY A 267 -11.80 34.61 -9.78
C GLY A 267 -11.93 35.37 -8.45
N GLU A 268 -13.04 35.21 -7.73
CA GLU A 268 -13.19 35.77 -6.38
C GLU A 268 -12.28 35.02 -5.42
N ARG A 269 -11.52 35.80 -4.63
CA ARG A 269 -10.46 35.25 -3.77
C ARG A 269 -10.80 35.36 -2.29
N LYS A 270 -10.63 34.26 -1.56
CA LYS A 270 -10.78 34.22 -0.09
C LYS A 270 -9.48 33.78 0.56
N ALA A 271 -8.97 34.57 1.50
CA ALA A 271 -7.75 34.24 2.22
C ALA A 271 -7.99 33.09 3.21
N MET A 272 -7.03 32.18 3.31
CA MET A 272 -7.03 31.07 4.25
C MET A 272 -5.61 30.83 4.76
N THR A 273 -5.48 30.42 6.02
CA THR A 273 -4.21 29.96 6.60
C THR A 273 -4.43 28.64 7.29
N LEU A 274 -3.57 27.66 7.02
CA LEU A 274 -3.65 26.31 7.59
C LEU A 274 -2.29 25.85 8.12
N PRO A 275 -2.24 24.90 9.06
CA PRO A 275 -0.98 24.28 9.50
C PRO A 275 -0.25 23.60 8.34
N LEU A 276 1.08 23.76 8.31
CA LEU A 276 1.95 23.09 7.36
C LEU A 276 2.23 21.67 7.83
N ILE A 277 1.85 20.67 7.03
CA ILE A 277 2.15 19.26 7.33
C ILE A 277 3.50 18.85 6.74
N ARG A 278 3.76 19.20 5.49
CA ARG A 278 5.01 18.86 4.78
C ARG A 278 5.20 19.74 3.55
N ILE A 279 6.43 19.84 3.06
CA ILE A 279 6.74 20.49 1.78
C ILE A 279 7.24 19.44 0.78
N LEU A 280 6.66 19.43 -0.42
CA LEU A 280 7.20 18.71 -1.56
C LEU A 280 8.00 19.68 -2.44
N ASN A 281 9.29 19.43 -2.59
CA ASN A 281 10.14 20.19 -3.50
C ASN A 281 10.06 19.60 -4.90
N THR A 282 9.66 20.40 -5.88
CA THR A 282 9.65 20.00 -7.30
C THR A 282 10.53 20.94 -8.11
N SER A 283 10.83 20.58 -9.37
CA SER A 283 11.54 21.48 -10.31
C SER A 283 10.83 22.82 -10.50
N ASN A 284 9.52 22.86 -10.26
CA ASN A 284 8.65 24.01 -10.49
C ASN A 284 8.30 24.74 -9.18
N GLY A 285 9.03 24.48 -8.09
CA GLY A 285 8.86 25.14 -6.79
C GLY A 285 8.41 24.23 -5.65
N GLU A 286 8.28 24.82 -4.47
CA GLU A 286 7.78 24.18 -3.25
C GLU A 286 6.26 24.03 -3.30
N ARG A 287 5.75 22.86 -2.93
CA ARG A 287 4.32 22.57 -2.81
C ARG A 287 4.00 22.17 -1.37
N PRO A 288 3.31 23.02 -0.59
CA PRO A 288 2.95 22.68 0.77
C PRO A 288 1.78 21.69 0.79
N LEU A 289 1.85 20.77 1.74
CA LEU A 289 0.82 19.79 2.09
C LEU A 289 0.07 20.30 3.33
N VAL A 290 -1.26 20.35 3.25
CA VAL A 290 -2.14 20.81 4.33
C VAL A 290 -3.36 19.91 4.43
N TYR A 291 -4.03 19.93 5.59
CA TYR A 291 -5.37 19.37 5.73
C TYR A 291 -6.41 20.45 5.39
N LEU A 292 -6.99 20.38 4.19
CA LEU A 292 -8.00 21.33 3.73
C LEU A 292 -9.37 20.95 4.31
N PRO A 293 -10.07 21.86 5.02
CA PRO A 293 -11.43 21.60 5.48
C PRO A 293 -12.39 21.66 4.30
N VAL A 294 -13.01 20.52 3.98
CA VAL A 294 -13.92 20.34 2.85
C VAL A 294 -15.29 19.94 3.38
N LYS A 295 -16.25 20.84 3.19
CA LYS A 295 -17.65 20.63 3.55
C LYS A 295 -18.34 19.84 2.44
N LEU A 296 -18.79 18.64 2.77
CA LEU A 296 -19.44 17.72 1.82
C LEU A 296 -20.94 17.97 1.73
N ASN A 297 -21.57 18.29 2.87
CA ASN A 297 -22.97 18.67 2.99
C ASN A 297 -23.15 19.62 4.19
N GLN A 298 -24.41 19.96 4.55
CA GLN A 298 -24.66 20.97 5.59
C GLN A 298 -24.04 20.64 6.96
N ASN A 299 -23.91 19.36 7.31
CA ASN A 299 -23.53 18.91 8.66
C ASN A 299 -22.21 18.14 8.71
N HIS A 300 -21.52 17.97 7.56
CA HIS A 300 -20.33 17.13 7.48
C HIS A 300 -19.17 17.84 6.79
N THR A 301 -18.08 18.00 7.54
CA THR A 301 -16.81 18.54 7.06
C THR A 301 -15.73 17.50 7.26
N GLN A 302 -15.04 17.15 6.18
CA GLN A 302 -13.84 16.32 6.21
C GLN A 302 -12.58 17.19 6.09
N HIS A 303 -11.45 16.65 6.49
CA HIS A 303 -10.14 17.30 6.36
C HIS A 303 -9.28 16.53 5.36
N TRP A 304 -9.23 17.00 4.12
CA TRP A 304 -8.53 16.29 3.06
C TRP A 304 -7.07 16.71 2.99
N LEU A 305 -6.16 15.73 3.04
CA LEU A 305 -4.74 15.96 2.87
C LEU A 305 -4.42 16.29 1.40
N VAL A 306 -4.07 17.54 1.10
CA VAL A 306 -3.87 18.05 -0.27
C VAL A 306 -2.59 18.84 -0.43
N TYR A 307 -1.94 18.70 -1.59
CA TYR A 307 -0.92 19.67 -2.01
C TYR A 307 -1.59 20.90 -2.62
N LEU A 308 -1.22 22.08 -2.12
CA LEU A 308 -1.65 23.36 -2.67
C LEU A 308 -0.81 23.70 -3.91
N ARG A 309 -1.48 24.04 -5.01
CA ARG A 309 -0.83 24.48 -6.25
C ARG A 309 -1.80 25.23 -7.15
N ASP A 310 -1.26 26.01 -8.08
CA ASP A 310 -2.07 26.57 -9.16
C ASP A 310 -2.61 25.47 -10.08
N ARG A 311 -3.90 25.55 -10.34
CA ARG A 311 -4.75 24.65 -11.13
C ARG A 311 -5.78 25.43 -11.95
N SER A 312 -5.65 26.75 -12.07
CA SER A 312 -6.54 27.64 -12.82
C SER A 312 -6.75 27.21 -14.28
N HIS A 313 -5.75 26.55 -14.87
CA HIS A 313 -5.79 25.98 -16.23
C HIS A 313 -6.56 24.65 -16.34
N LEU A 314 -7.09 24.10 -15.24
CA LEU A 314 -7.81 22.83 -15.21
C LEU A 314 -9.29 23.05 -14.89
N SER A 315 -10.14 22.14 -15.35
CA SER A 315 -11.60 22.20 -15.14
C SER A 315 -12.06 21.84 -13.72
N SER A 316 -11.14 21.49 -12.82
CA SER A 316 -11.44 21.13 -11.43
C SER A 316 -10.40 21.69 -10.47
N GLN A 317 -10.89 22.40 -9.45
CA GLN A 317 -10.08 22.98 -8.39
C GLN A 317 -9.44 21.89 -7.53
N ILE A 318 -10.15 20.79 -7.26
CA ILE A 318 -9.61 19.64 -6.52
C ILE A 318 -9.47 18.44 -7.46
N SER A 319 -8.31 17.79 -7.39
CA SER A 319 -8.11 16.43 -7.91
C SER A 319 -7.88 15.50 -6.73
N LEU A 320 -8.82 14.59 -6.48
CA LEU A 320 -8.72 13.54 -5.49
C LEU A 320 -7.74 12.47 -5.97
N GLY A 321 -6.63 12.32 -5.26
CA GLY A 321 -5.71 11.20 -5.43
C GLY A 321 -6.16 9.98 -4.63
N ARG A 322 -5.47 8.87 -4.85
CA ARG A 322 -5.78 7.58 -4.21
C ARG A 322 -5.72 7.61 -2.69
N ASP A 323 -4.88 8.41 -2.04
CA ASP A 323 -4.78 8.41 -0.57
C ASP A 323 -6.12 8.88 0.05
N VAL A 324 -6.62 10.07 -0.31
CA VAL A 324 -7.91 10.60 0.19
C VAL A 324 -9.09 9.76 -0.32
N ALA A 325 -9.05 9.29 -1.57
CA ALA A 325 -10.10 8.42 -2.10
C ALA A 325 -10.19 7.10 -1.33
N SER A 326 -9.06 6.49 -0.97
CA SER A 326 -9.03 5.23 -0.23
C SER A 326 -9.37 5.42 1.24
N GLU A 327 -9.12 6.58 1.82
CA GLU A 327 -9.54 6.87 3.18
C GLU A 327 -11.07 6.98 3.28
N HIS A 328 -11.71 7.73 2.37
CA HIS A 328 -13.11 8.13 2.57
C HIS A 328 -14.12 7.56 1.57
N PHE A 329 -13.72 7.15 0.36
CA PHE A 329 -14.64 7.05 -0.77
C PHE A 329 -14.59 5.74 -1.55
N VAL A 330 -15.66 5.48 -2.29
CA VAL A 330 -15.73 4.59 -3.45
C VAL A 330 -16.38 5.39 -4.58
N ILE A 331 -15.91 5.23 -5.82
CA ILE A 331 -16.31 6.11 -6.91
C ILE A 331 -17.25 5.39 -7.89
N ASP A 332 -18.48 5.85 -8.02
CA ASP A 332 -19.34 5.49 -9.14
C ASP A 332 -18.79 6.11 -10.42
N THR A 333 -18.41 5.27 -11.37
CA THR A 333 -17.69 5.70 -12.57
C THR A 333 -18.57 6.45 -13.56
N ASP A 334 -19.91 6.34 -13.47
CA ASP A 334 -20.84 6.96 -14.41
C ASP A 334 -21.51 8.22 -13.84
N SER A 335 -21.84 8.17 -12.56
CA SER A 335 -22.61 9.21 -11.88
C SER A 335 -21.78 10.47 -11.60
N GLU A 336 -22.48 11.60 -11.50
CA GLU A 336 -21.92 12.89 -11.07
C GLU A 336 -22.80 13.51 -9.97
N ASN A 337 -22.16 14.29 -9.10
CA ASN A 337 -22.79 15.05 -8.01
C ASN A 337 -23.64 14.16 -7.07
N LEU A 338 -23.10 13.02 -6.64
CA LEU A 338 -23.76 12.11 -5.71
C LEU A 338 -23.77 12.64 -4.28
N LEU A 339 -22.74 13.40 -3.86
CA LEU A 339 -22.66 13.96 -2.50
C LEU A 339 -23.85 14.84 -2.13
N LYS A 340 -24.45 15.52 -3.11
CA LYS A 340 -25.64 16.37 -2.91
C LYS A 340 -26.95 15.58 -2.90
N LYS A 341 -26.97 14.35 -3.43
CA LYS A 341 -28.20 13.58 -3.68
C LYS A 341 -28.54 12.64 -2.53
N ALA A 342 -27.54 11.91 -2.03
CA ALA A 342 -27.73 10.92 -0.97
C ALA A 342 -26.41 10.58 -0.30
N ASP A 343 -26.47 10.30 1.00
CA ASP A 343 -25.34 9.76 1.75
C ASP A 343 -25.35 8.23 1.70
N THR A 344 -24.82 7.67 0.61
CA THR A 344 -24.81 6.21 0.39
C THR A 344 -23.46 5.62 0.76
N SER A 345 -23.42 4.71 1.72
CA SER A 345 -22.21 3.94 2.05
C SER A 345 -21.95 2.82 1.05
N PHE A 346 -20.69 2.40 0.93
CA PHE A 346 -20.27 1.29 0.07
C PHE A 346 -21.00 0.00 0.42
N LYS A 347 -21.11 -0.34 1.72
CA LYS A 347 -21.90 -1.49 2.19
C LYS A 347 -23.36 -1.44 1.69
N THR A 348 -23.95 -0.26 1.59
CA THR A 348 -25.32 -0.11 1.06
C THR A 348 -25.34 -0.25 -0.46
N ALA A 349 -24.39 0.36 -1.16
CA ALA A 349 -24.28 0.28 -2.61
C ALA A 349 -24.05 -1.15 -3.13
N LEU A 350 -23.36 -2.01 -2.37
CA LEU A 350 -23.17 -3.42 -2.73
C LEU A 350 -24.48 -4.22 -2.86
N LYS A 351 -25.58 -3.77 -2.23
CA LYS A 351 -26.88 -4.46 -2.31
C LYS A 351 -27.49 -4.48 -3.72
N SER A 352 -27.04 -3.61 -4.63
CA SER A 352 -27.48 -3.59 -6.03
C SER A 352 -26.64 -4.48 -6.96
N ASP A 353 -25.74 -5.31 -6.42
CA ASP A 353 -24.77 -6.14 -7.16
C ASP A 353 -24.02 -5.33 -8.24
N PRO A 354 -23.34 -4.22 -7.86
CA PRO A 354 -22.51 -3.46 -8.79
C PRO A 354 -21.28 -4.27 -9.21
N LEU A 355 -20.69 -3.90 -10.34
CA LEU A 355 -19.34 -4.38 -10.67
C LEU A 355 -18.32 -3.51 -9.91
N VAL A 356 -17.60 -4.10 -8.96
CA VAL A 356 -16.54 -3.40 -8.24
C VAL A 356 -15.20 -3.67 -8.92
N ILE A 357 -14.49 -2.60 -9.27
CA ILE A 357 -13.18 -2.63 -9.93
C ILE A 357 -12.19 -1.77 -9.12
N SER A 358 -10.91 -1.91 -9.44
CA SER A 358 -9.81 -1.15 -8.84
C SER A 358 -9.05 -0.32 -9.88
N PRO A 359 -8.10 0.55 -9.48
CA PRO A 359 -7.35 1.41 -10.41
C PRO A 359 -6.46 0.64 -11.39
N LYS A 360 -6.10 -0.60 -11.06
CA LYS A 360 -5.33 -1.51 -11.91
C LYS A 360 -5.93 -2.89 -11.79
N GLU A 361 -6.29 -3.47 -12.91
CA GLU A 361 -6.91 -4.77 -13.00
C GLU A 361 -6.14 -5.67 -13.94
N THR A 362 -6.40 -6.96 -13.80
CA THR A 362 -6.07 -7.97 -14.80
C THR A 362 -7.38 -8.69 -15.14
N ILE A 363 -7.70 -8.78 -16.43
CA ILE A 363 -8.92 -9.46 -16.90
C ILE A 363 -8.56 -10.60 -17.84
N THR A 364 -9.31 -11.69 -17.75
CA THR A 364 -9.19 -12.82 -18.69
C THR A 364 -10.28 -12.70 -19.77
N ILE A 365 -9.85 -12.72 -21.03
CA ILE A 365 -10.72 -12.70 -22.20
C ILE A 365 -10.63 -14.06 -22.91
N ASP A 366 -11.79 -14.63 -23.21
CA ASP A 366 -11.98 -15.90 -23.93
C ASP A 366 -11.21 -17.08 -23.30
N GLN A 367 -10.99 -17.04 -21.97
CA GLN A 367 -10.28 -18.07 -21.19
C GLN A 367 -8.80 -18.28 -21.56
N GLU A 368 -8.23 -17.39 -22.37
CA GLU A 368 -6.89 -17.57 -22.93
C GLU A 368 -5.97 -16.36 -22.73
N PHE A 369 -6.54 -15.15 -22.78
CA PHE A 369 -5.77 -13.91 -22.79
C PHE A 369 -5.92 -13.15 -21.49
N SER A 370 -4.85 -13.08 -20.70
CA SER A 370 -4.76 -12.26 -19.49
C SER A 370 -4.23 -10.89 -19.84
N ILE A 371 -5.07 -9.86 -19.70
CA ILE A 371 -4.80 -8.51 -20.21
C ILE A 371 -4.86 -7.49 -19.06
N PRO A 372 -3.84 -6.63 -18.91
CA PRO A 372 -3.91 -5.50 -17.98
C PRO A 372 -5.08 -4.59 -18.34
N ALA A 373 -5.84 -4.17 -17.34
CA ALA A 373 -7.03 -3.36 -17.49
C ALA A 373 -7.01 -2.13 -16.57
N GLN A 374 -7.61 -1.04 -17.02
CA GLN A 374 -7.74 0.19 -16.24
C GLN A 374 -9.11 0.85 -16.41
N PRO A 375 -9.65 1.49 -15.36
CA PRO A 375 -10.93 2.17 -15.42
C PRO A 375 -10.88 3.43 -16.28
N SER A 376 -12.02 3.80 -16.87
CA SER A 376 -12.18 5.09 -17.53
C SER A 376 -13.51 5.76 -17.18
N PHE A 377 -13.43 7.02 -16.75
CA PHE A 377 -14.58 7.88 -16.52
C PHE A 377 -15.18 8.50 -17.78
N ILE A 378 -14.56 8.27 -18.95
CA ILE A 378 -14.93 8.89 -20.23
C ILE A 378 -15.42 7.84 -21.23
N VAL A 379 -14.79 6.66 -21.27
CA VAL A 379 -15.08 5.64 -22.27
C VAL A 379 -16.40 4.95 -21.94
N LYS A 380 -17.40 5.06 -22.82
CA LYS A 380 -18.70 4.37 -22.66
C LYS A 380 -18.60 2.88 -23.00
N THR A 381 -18.23 2.57 -24.25
CA THR A 381 -18.02 1.18 -24.71
C THR A 381 -16.59 0.75 -24.37
N PRO A 382 -16.40 -0.36 -23.62
CA PRO A 382 -15.08 -0.89 -23.29
C PRO A 382 -14.20 -1.07 -24.52
N LEU A 383 -12.89 -0.93 -24.34
CA LEU A 383 -11.94 -0.84 -25.43
C LEU A 383 -10.74 -1.73 -25.17
N LEU A 384 -10.46 -2.68 -26.08
CA LEU A 384 -9.18 -3.36 -26.12
C LEU A 384 -8.25 -2.60 -27.06
N ARG A 385 -7.12 -2.12 -26.53
CA ARG A 385 -6.06 -1.53 -27.35
C ARG A 385 -5.02 -2.59 -27.67
N VAL A 386 -4.78 -2.78 -28.96
CA VAL A 386 -3.84 -3.77 -29.51
C VAL A 386 -2.78 -3.07 -30.35
N LYS A 387 -1.65 -3.74 -30.60
CA LYS A 387 -0.57 -3.18 -31.42
C LYS A 387 -1.08 -2.75 -32.79
N GLU A 388 -1.83 -3.62 -33.44
CA GLU A 388 -2.47 -3.39 -34.73
C GLU A 388 -3.64 -4.36 -34.89
N PHE A 389 -4.61 -3.97 -35.74
CA PHE A 389 -5.68 -4.86 -36.17
C PHE A 389 -5.97 -4.66 -37.67
N GLU A 390 -6.45 -5.72 -38.31
CA GLU A 390 -6.83 -5.71 -39.72
C GLU A 390 -8.32 -6.03 -39.89
N LEU A 391 -8.99 -5.27 -40.76
CA LEU A 391 -10.37 -5.56 -41.18
C LEU A 391 -10.36 -6.39 -42.46
N SER A 392 -11.13 -7.47 -42.48
CA SER A 392 -11.31 -8.33 -43.64
C SER A 392 -12.77 -8.69 -43.85
N LYS A 393 -13.09 -9.27 -45.02
CA LYS A 393 -14.42 -9.82 -45.30
C LYS A 393 -14.28 -11.30 -45.64
N LYS A 394 -15.03 -12.15 -44.94
CA LYS A 394 -15.13 -13.59 -45.22
C LYS A 394 -16.60 -13.96 -45.42
N SER A 395 -16.92 -14.50 -46.60
CA SER A 395 -18.30 -14.86 -46.98
C SER A 395 -19.31 -13.70 -46.80
N GLY A 396 -18.90 -12.48 -47.18
CA GLY A 396 -19.73 -11.27 -47.06
C GLY A 396 -19.84 -10.67 -45.65
N LYS A 397 -19.36 -11.36 -44.60
CA LYS A 397 -19.33 -10.85 -43.22
C LYS A 397 -17.99 -10.20 -42.91
N GLU A 398 -18.03 -9.02 -42.30
CA GLU A 398 -16.83 -8.30 -41.89
C GLU A 398 -16.25 -8.91 -40.60
N GLN A 399 -14.93 -9.03 -40.55
CA GLN A 399 -14.17 -9.58 -39.44
C GLN A 399 -13.00 -8.67 -39.10
N VAL A 400 -12.55 -8.71 -37.86
CA VAL A 400 -11.34 -8.06 -37.40
C VAL A 400 -10.36 -9.11 -36.87
N SER A 401 -9.10 -9.00 -37.27
CA SER A 401 -8.00 -9.83 -36.79
C SER A 401 -6.99 -8.98 -36.04
N PHE A 402 -6.50 -9.47 -34.90
CA PHE A 402 -5.47 -8.81 -34.08
C PHE A 402 -4.67 -9.86 -33.31
N THR A 403 -3.48 -9.50 -32.82
CA THR A 403 -2.62 -10.45 -32.10
C THR A 403 -2.59 -10.13 -30.61
N LEU A 404 -2.74 -11.16 -29.78
CA LEU A 404 -2.57 -11.12 -28.33
C LEU A 404 -1.58 -12.20 -27.89
N GLU A 405 -0.92 -11.95 -26.76
CA GLU A 405 -0.10 -12.93 -26.07
C GLU A 405 -1.00 -13.71 -25.10
N ASN A 406 -0.99 -15.04 -25.16
CA ASN A 406 -1.72 -15.87 -24.20
C ASN A 406 -0.97 -16.01 -22.87
N SER A 407 -1.58 -16.69 -21.90
CA SER A 407 -0.97 -16.92 -20.58
C SER A 407 0.37 -17.68 -20.59
N GLN A 408 0.69 -18.38 -21.68
CA GLN A 408 1.95 -19.13 -21.87
C GLN A 408 3.04 -18.29 -22.57
N GLY A 409 2.76 -17.04 -22.94
CA GLY A 409 3.69 -16.18 -23.67
C GLY A 409 3.68 -16.38 -25.19
N GLU A 410 2.72 -17.13 -25.72
CA GLU A 410 2.59 -17.40 -27.16
C GLU A 410 1.74 -16.30 -27.83
N MET A 411 2.26 -15.71 -28.90
CA MET A 411 1.53 -14.73 -29.71
C MET A 411 0.53 -15.44 -30.63
N LYS A 412 -0.76 -15.16 -30.44
CA LYS A 412 -1.85 -15.73 -31.25
C LYS A 412 -2.68 -14.68 -31.95
N THR A 413 -3.05 -14.95 -33.19
CA THR A 413 -4.00 -14.15 -33.95
C THR A 413 -5.42 -14.52 -33.57
N VAL A 414 -6.17 -13.54 -33.08
CA VAL A 414 -7.59 -13.63 -32.76
C VAL A 414 -8.39 -13.00 -33.90
N THR A 415 -9.33 -13.74 -34.47
CA THR A 415 -10.26 -13.24 -35.48
C THR A 415 -11.68 -13.26 -34.96
N LYS A 416 -12.35 -12.10 -34.95
CA LYS A 416 -13.72 -11.95 -34.44
C LYS A 416 -14.64 -11.29 -35.48
N PRO A 417 -15.93 -11.69 -35.57
CA PRO A 417 -16.89 -11.01 -36.42
C PRO A 417 -17.15 -9.58 -35.93
N VAL A 418 -17.20 -8.62 -36.86
CA VAL A 418 -17.52 -7.23 -36.54
C VAL A 418 -19.03 -7.07 -36.41
N LEU A 419 -19.50 -6.75 -35.21
CA LEU A 419 -20.92 -6.54 -34.94
C LEU A 419 -21.40 -5.16 -35.40
N ARG A 420 -20.56 -4.14 -35.21
CA ARG A 420 -20.80 -2.76 -35.65
C ARG A 420 -19.48 -1.98 -35.62
N LYS A 421 -19.49 -0.76 -36.17
CA LYS A 421 -18.34 0.16 -36.11
C LYS A 421 -18.67 1.40 -35.29
N LEU A 422 -17.71 1.86 -34.50
CA LEU A 422 -17.76 3.11 -33.76
C LEU A 422 -16.82 4.12 -34.41
N LYS A 423 -17.33 5.30 -34.75
CA LYS A 423 -16.51 6.43 -35.23
C LYS A 423 -16.16 7.31 -34.03
N VAL A 424 -14.87 7.42 -33.71
CA VAL A 424 -14.36 8.26 -32.61
C VAL A 424 -13.32 9.20 -33.17
N GLY A 425 -13.69 10.46 -33.38
CA GLY A 425 -12.87 11.40 -34.15
C GLY A 425 -12.65 10.90 -35.57
N LYS A 426 -11.38 10.68 -35.93
CA LYS A 426 -10.97 10.14 -37.25
C LYS A 426 -10.83 8.61 -37.26
N SER A 427 -10.86 7.95 -36.10
CA SER A 427 -10.67 6.51 -35.99
C SER A 427 -11.99 5.75 -36.11
N VAL A 428 -11.95 4.61 -36.78
CA VAL A 428 -13.06 3.65 -36.85
C VAL A 428 -12.68 2.42 -36.03
N ARG A 429 -13.47 2.12 -35.00
CA ARG A 429 -13.23 1.02 -34.07
C ARG A 429 -14.26 -0.09 -34.31
N PRO A 430 -13.87 -1.30 -34.75
CA PRO A 430 -14.80 -2.41 -34.83
C PRO A 430 -15.19 -2.87 -33.43
N VAL A 431 -16.48 -3.15 -33.24
CA VAL A 431 -17.03 -3.71 -32.01
C VAL A 431 -17.23 -5.20 -32.21
N VAL A 432 -16.68 -5.98 -31.30
CA VAL A 432 -16.73 -7.44 -31.26
C VAL A 432 -17.31 -7.90 -29.92
N GLU A 433 -17.46 -9.21 -29.75
CA GLU A 433 -17.92 -9.84 -28.52
C GLU A 433 -16.89 -10.84 -28.02
N GLY A 434 -16.82 -11.01 -26.70
CA GLY A 434 -15.95 -11.97 -26.04
C GLY A 434 -16.48 -12.34 -24.66
N VAL A 435 -15.98 -13.46 -24.15
CA VAL A 435 -16.32 -13.97 -22.81
C VAL A 435 -15.27 -13.46 -21.82
N PHE A 436 -15.70 -12.72 -20.82
CA PHE A 436 -14.84 -12.14 -19.79
C PHE A 436 -15.02 -12.87 -18.47
N GLU A 437 -13.93 -13.14 -17.77
CA GLU A 437 -13.94 -13.58 -16.37
C GLU A 437 -13.70 -12.35 -15.49
N LEU A 438 -14.75 -11.91 -14.78
CA LEU A 438 -14.75 -10.69 -13.98
C LEU A 438 -15.03 -11.08 -12.52
N GLY A 439 -13.97 -11.32 -11.76
CA GLY A 439 -14.06 -12.03 -10.48
C GLY A 439 -14.58 -13.44 -10.71
N ASP A 440 -15.54 -13.87 -9.90
CA ASP A 440 -16.10 -15.23 -9.99
C ASP A 440 -17.19 -15.39 -11.06
N LYS A 441 -17.45 -14.34 -11.87
CA LYS A 441 -18.54 -14.31 -12.86
C LYS A 441 -18.01 -14.29 -14.29
N LYS A 442 -18.51 -15.21 -15.13
CA LYS A 442 -18.33 -15.14 -16.59
C LYS A 442 -19.39 -14.24 -17.23
N ARG A 443 -18.98 -13.33 -18.11
CA ARG A 443 -19.89 -12.41 -18.81
C ARG A 443 -19.53 -12.26 -20.28
N GLU A 444 -20.51 -12.40 -21.16
CA GLU A 444 -20.36 -11.99 -22.55
C GLU A 444 -20.50 -10.47 -22.65
N LEU A 445 -19.47 -9.82 -23.20
CA LEU A 445 -19.43 -8.37 -23.33
C LEU A 445 -19.01 -7.94 -24.73
N LYS A 446 -19.60 -6.84 -25.17
CA LYS A 446 -19.22 -6.16 -26.41
C LYS A 446 -18.15 -5.13 -26.11
N PHE A 447 -17.06 -5.17 -26.86
CA PHE A 447 -15.95 -4.24 -26.71
C PHE A 447 -15.41 -3.82 -28.08
N ALA A 448 -14.85 -2.62 -28.12
CA ALA A 448 -14.26 -2.06 -29.32
C ALA A 448 -12.76 -2.40 -29.40
N ILE A 449 -12.23 -2.57 -30.60
CA ILE A 449 -10.79 -2.69 -30.84
C ILE A 449 -10.25 -1.32 -31.30
N ASP A 450 -9.09 -0.94 -30.78
CA ASP A 450 -8.36 0.25 -31.23
C ASP A 450 -6.86 -0.01 -31.19
N ASN A 451 -6.10 0.83 -31.88
CA ASN A 451 -4.66 0.73 -31.86
C ASN A 451 -4.09 1.32 -30.55
N LEU A 452 -2.92 0.81 -30.14
CA LEU A 452 -2.14 1.37 -29.06
C LEU A 452 -1.80 2.84 -29.33
N GLY A 453 -1.70 3.63 -28.26
CA GLY A 453 -1.15 4.97 -28.35
C GLY A 453 0.35 4.92 -28.67
N LYS A 454 0.92 6.06 -29.11
CA LYS A 454 2.35 6.15 -29.45
C LYS A 454 3.29 5.77 -28.29
N SER A 455 2.83 5.90 -27.05
CA SER A 455 3.58 5.60 -25.82
C SER A 455 3.43 4.17 -25.32
N ASP A 456 2.46 3.42 -25.84
CA ASP A 456 2.06 2.14 -25.26
C ASP A 456 2.72 1.01 -26.02
N THR A 457 3.34 0.07 -25.31
CA THR A 457 4.13 -1.02 -25.90
C THR A 457 3.45 -2.38 -25.82
N LYS A 458 2.44 -2.53 -24.95
CA LYS A 458 1.71 -3.79 -24.74
C LYS A 458 0.19 -3.57 -24.81
N PRO A 459 -0.59 -4.56 -25.27
CA PRO A 459 -2.04 -4.50 -25.24
C PRO A 459 -2.59 -4.25 -23.83
N PHE A 460 -3.67 -3.47 -23.74
CA PHE A 460 -4.39 -3.26 -22.49
C PHE A 460 -5.86 -2.97 -22.74
N PHE A 461 -6.67 -3.20 -21.71
CA PHE A 461 -8.11 -2.99 -21.75
C PHE A 461 -8.49 -1.73 -21.00
N VAL A 462 -9.39 -0.93 -21.58
CA VAL A 462 -10.00 0.22 -20.94
C VAL A 462 -11.42 -0.17 -20.56
N MET A 463 -11.66 -0.29 -19.26
CA MET A 463 -12.98 -0.60 -18.71
C MET A 463 -13.86 0.64 -18.83
N GLY A 464 -14.87 0.54 -19.69
CA GLY A 464 -15.88 1.56 -19.87
C GLY A 464 -17.13 1.32 -19.03
N HIS A 465 -18.02 2.29 -19.01
CA HIS A 465 -19.25 2.25 -18.21
C HIS A 465 -20.16 1.06 -18.54
N SER A 466 -20.19 0.59 -19.80
CA SER A 466 -21.07 -0.52 -20.20
C SER A 466 -20.54 -1.92 -19.86
N MET A 467 -19.58 -2.06 -18.93
CA MET A 467 -19.10 -3.34 -18.41
C MET A 467 -20.12 -4.04 -17.50
N ALA A 468 -21.04 -3.28 -16.91
CA ALA A 468 -22.11 -3.79 -16.06
C ALA A 468 -23.47 -3.27 -16.50
N LYS A 469 -24.53 -4.04 -16.21
CA LYS A 469 -25.92 -3.58 -16.37
C LYS A 469 -26.32 -2.60 -15.26
N SER A 470 -25.82 -2.85 -14.05
CA SER A 470 -25.87 -1.96 -12.88
C SER A 470 -24.71 -0.95 -12.92
N SER A 471 -24.39 -0.31 -11.79
CA SER A 471 -23.25 0.60 -11.69
C SER A 471 -21.91 -0.12 -11.68
N VAL A 472 -20.87 0.60 -12.10
CA VAL A 472 -19.47 0.20 -11.96
C VAL A 472 -18.83 1.09 -10.90
N LEU A 473 -18.42 0.48 -9.79
CA LEU A 473 -17.81 1.15 -8.64
C LEU A 473 -16.29 0.95 -8.65
N LEU A 474 -15.54 2.02 -8.52
CA LEU A 474 -14.09 2.02 -8.40
C LEU A 474 -13.69 2.12 -6.92
N ASN A 475 -13.08 1.06 -6.41
CA ASN A 475 -12.49 1.00 -5.08
C ASN A 475 -10.96 1.18 -5.17
N THR A 476 -10.44 2.28 -4.64
CA THR A 476 -9.01 2.64 -4.76
C THR A 476 -8.12 2.02 -3.68
N ARG A 477 -8.70 1.31 -2.70
CA ARG A 477 -8.00 0.73 -1.54
C ARG A 477 -7.08 -0.43 -1.90
N THR A 478 -7.34 -1.10 -3.01
CA THR A 478 -6.60 -2.31 -3.44
C THR A 478 -6.40 -2.31 -4.96
N GLU A 479 -5.80 -3.36 -5.50
CA GLU A 479 -5.59 -3.62 -6.92
C GLU A 479 -6.08 -5.05 -7.27
N ASP A 480 -6.38 -5.30 -8.55
CA ASP A 480 -6.70 -6.61 -9.13
C ASP A 480 -7.96 -7.30 -8.52
N LEU A 481 -9.05 -6.54 -8.30
CA LEU A 481 -10.32 -7.07 -7.75
C LEU A 481 -11.05 -8.04 -8.69
N LEU A 482 -10.75 -8.03 -9.99
CA LEU A 482 -11.36 -8.91 -10.98
C LEU A 482 -10.60 -10.22 -11.17
N SER A 483 -9.45 -10.38 -10.51
CA SER A 483 -8.68 -11.62 -10.43
C SER A 483 -8.40 -11.96 -8.96
N PRO A 484 -9.44 -12.26 -8.17
CA PRO A 484 -9.32 -12.44 -6.73
C PRO A 484 -8.37 -13.57 -6.36
N SER A 485 -7.59 -13.36 -5.31
CA SER A 485 -6.78 -14.41 -4.68
C SER A 485 -7.46 -14.87 -3.38
N PRO A 486 -7.51 -16.18 -3.07
CA PRO A 486 -7.92 -16.65 -1.75
C PRO A 486 -7.05 -16.05 -0.65
N LEU A 487 -7.64 -15.71 0.49
CA LEU A 487 -6.86 -15.25 1.63
C LEU A 487 -6.21 -16.43 2.36
N PHE A 488 -4.99 -16.24 2.82
CA PHE A 488 -4.25 -17.22 3.61
C PHE A 488 -3.46 -16.55 4.74
N LYS A 489 -3.32 -17.27 5.85
CA LYS A 489 -2.54 -16.87 7.02
C LYS A 489 -1.05 -17.11 6.77
N ALA A 490 -0.20 -16.16 7.14
CA ALA A 490 1.26 -16.28 7.06
C ALA A 490 1.92 -15.71 8.32
N GLY A 491 3.04 -16.31 8.72
CA GLY A 491 3.89 -15.78 9.77
C GLY A 491 4.69 -14.56 9.31
N HIS A 492 5.29 -13.85 10.27
CA HIS A 492 6.23 -12.78 10.01
C HIS A 492 7.48 -13.29 9.30
N ILE A 493 7.91 -14.52 9.60
CA ILE A 493 8.94 -15.26 8.87
C ILE A 493 8.34 -16.52 8.23
N GLU A 494 8.71 -16.79 6.98
CA GLU A 494 8.38 -18.05 6.28
C GLU A 494 9.58 -18.53 5.45
N VAL A 495 9.70 -19.84 5.24
CA VAL A 495 10.61 -20.39 4.23
C VAL A 495 10.02 -20.16 2.85
N VAL A 496 10.76 -19.50 1.97
CA VAL A 496 10.29 -19.14 0.63
C VAL A 496 11.23 -19.73 -0.40
N GLN A 497 10.66 -20.31 -1.46
CA GLN A 497 11.42 -20.69 -2.64
C GLN A 497 11.59 -19.48 -3.55
N VAL A 498 12.84 -19.11 -3.83
CA VAL A 498 13.23 -18.00 -4.70
C VAL A 498 14.13 -18.57 -5.78
N GLU A 499 13.60 -18.67 -7.00
CA GLU A 499 14.22 -19.47 -8.07
C GLU A 499 14.47 -20.91 -7.57
N ASP A 500 15.73 -21.33 -7.52
CA ASP A 500 16.16 -22.67 -7.08
C ASP A 500 16.59 -22.71 -5.59
N LEU A 501 16.49 -21.59 -4.88
CA LEU A 501 16.90 -21.47 -3.47
C LEU A 501 15.69 -21.52 -2.54
N ALA A 502 15.83 -22.11 -1.35
CA ALA A 502 14.81 -22.09 -0.30
C ALA A 502 15.43 -21.64 1.03
N PHE A 503 14.91 -20.55 1.61
CA PHE A 503 15.44 -19.97 2.85
C PHE A 503 14.40 -19.11 3.58
N PRO A 504 14.55 -18.86 4.89
CA PRO A 504 13.71 -17.96 5.67
C PRO A 504 13.72 -16.52 5.13
N VAL A 505 12.53 -15.96 4.96
CA VAL A 505 12.31 -14.61 4.47
C VAL A 505 11.35 -13.88 5.39
N LYS A 506 11.63 -12.59 5.61
CA LYS A 506 10.76 -11.71 6.39
C LYS A 506 9.63 -11.15 5.53
N LEU A 507 8.39 -11.36 5.95
CA LEU A 507 7.20 -10.78 5.34
C LEU A 507 6.95 -9.41 5.98
N ASP A 508 7.22 -8.35 5.21
CA ASP A 508 7.24 -6.96 5.67
C ASP A 508 6.14 -6.17 4.97
N THR A 509 5.01 -5.98 5.65
CA THR A 509 3.88 -5.22 5.11
C THR A 509 4.21 -3.74 4.91
N GLY A 510 5.26 -3.23 5.55
CA GLY A 510 5.75 -1.88 5.37
C GLY A 510 6.42 -1.64 4.01
N ALA A 511 6.99 -2.66 3.38
CA ALA A 511 7.73 -2.54 2.12
C ALA A 511 6.81 -2.51 0.88
N ASP A 512 7.04 -1.57 -0.06
CA ASP A 512 6.33 -1.54 -1.36
C ASP A 512 6.84 -2.63 -2.30
N VAL A 513 8.17 -2.78 -2.35
CA VAL A 513 8.89 -3.67 -3.26
C VAL A 513 9.78 -4.58 -2.41
N SER A 514 9.74 -5.87 -2.73
CA SER A 514 10.59 -6.90 -2.13
C SER A 514 12.07 -6.61 -2.35
N SER A 515 12.94 -7.06 -1.44
CA SER A 515 14.39 -6.82 -1.53
C SER A 515 15.19 -8.04 -1.15
N ILE A 516 16.29 -8.31 -1.85
CA ILE A 516 17.17 -9.46 -1.60
C ILE A 516 18.61 -8.98 -1.38
N ASN A 517 19.36 -9.74 -0.56
CA ASN A 517 20.78 -9.54 -0.39
C ASN A 517 21.50 -9.72 -1.74
N ALA A 518 22.29 -8.73 -2.13
CA ALA A 518 23.06 -8.77 -3.35
C ALA A 518 24.43 -8.13 -3.14
N LYS A 519 25.48 -8.92 -3.35
CA LYS A 519 26.89 -8.49 -3.37
C LYS A 519 27.44 -8.52 -4.80
N ASN A 520 28.60 -7.91 -5.00
CA ASN A 520 29.32 -7.91 -6.28
C ASN A 520 28.45 -7.45 -7.47
N ILE A 521 27.55 -6.47 -7.25
CA ILE A 521 26.59 -6.00 -8.25
C ILE A 521 27.35 -5.34 -9.41
N LYS A 522 27.26 -5.91 -10.61
CA LYS A 522 27.87 -5.40 -11.84
C LYS A 522 26.81 -5.21 -12.91
N GLN A 523 26.60 -3.97 -13.34
CA GLN A 523 25.68 -3.65 -14.44
C GLN A 523 26.44 -3.57 -15.77
N TYR A 524 25.84 -4.06 -16.85
CA TYR A 524 26.40 -4.03 -18.21
C TYR A 524 25.27 -4.03 -19.24
N GLN A 525 25.57 -3.75 -20.51
CA GLN A 525 24.60 -3.89 -21.60
C GLN A 525 24.86 -5.16 -22.40
N LYS A 526 23.78 -5.85 -22.79
CA LYS A 526 23.81 -7.00 -23.69
C LYS A 526 22.61 -6.93 -24.63
N ASP A 527 22.85 -6.99 -25.94
CA ASP A 527 21.80 -6.97 -26.97
C ASP A 527 20.81 -5.78 -26.83
N GLY A 528 21.34 -4.61 -26.43
CA GLY A 528 20.54 -3.39 -26.21
C GLY A 528 19.73 -3.36 -24.91
N LYS A 529 19.87 -4.36 -24.04
CA LYS A 529 19.21 -4.44 -22.72
C LYS A 529 20.19 -4.17 -21.58
N ASP A 530 19.70 -3.50 -20.54
CA ASP A 530 20.44 -3.33 -19.30
C ASP A 530 20.41 -4.64 -18.49
N MET A 531 21.58 -5.16 -18.16
CA MET A 531 21.78 -6.41 -17.44
C MET A 531 22.52 -6.18 -16.13
N VAL A 532 22.31 -7.08 -15.17
CA VAL A 532 23.04 -7.09 -13.90
C VAL A 532 23.47 -8.50 -13.51
N THR A 533 24.72 -8.64 -13.08
CA THR A 533 25.23 -9.82 -12.38
C THR A 533 25.42 -9.49 -10.90
N PHE A 534 24.99 -10.39 -10.01
CA PHE A 534 25.17 -10.22 -8.57
C PHE A 534 25.27 -11.57 -7.87
N THR A 535 25.90 -11.57 -6.70
CA THR A 535 26.01 -12.73 -5.81
C THR A 535 25.00 -12.60 -4.68
N TYR A 536 24.05 -13.53 -4.60
CA TYR A 536 23.27 -13.76 -3.39
C TYR A 536 24.11 -14.52 -2.37
N GLU A 537 23.97 -14.16 -1.10
CA GLU A 537 24.47 -14.95 0.02
C GLU A 537 23.63 -14.74 1.29
N ASN A 538 23.59 -15.71 2.19
CA ASN A 538 23.00 -15.59 3.52
C ASN A 538 23.98 -16.02 4.63
N ASP A 539 23.56 -15.89 5.88
CA ASP A 539 24.34 -16.17 7.09
C ASP A 539 24.57 -17.67 7.36
N VAL A 540 23.76 -18.54 6.75
CA VAL A 540 23.96 -20.00 6.76
C VAL A 540 24.83 -20.51 5.62
N GLY A 541 25.43 -19.60 4.84
CA GLY A 541 26.43 -19.92 3.82
C GLY A 541 25.88 -20.31 2.45
N MET A 542 24.56 -20.22 2.22
CA MET A 542 24.02 -20.36 0.87
C MET A 542 24.56 -19.24 -0.01
N LYS A 543 24.95 -19.56 -1.23
CA LYS A 543 25.55 -18.62 -2.17
C LYS A 543 25.20 -19.00 -3.60
N GLN A 544 24.75 -18.04 -4.38
CA GLN A 544 24.44 -18.23 -5.80
C GLN A 544 24.70 -16.96 -6.59
N GLU A 545 25.27 -17.09 -7.78
CA GLU A 545 25.40 -15.98 -8.71
C GLU A 545 24.18 -15.94 -9.64
N PHE A 546 23.65 -14.74 -9.85
CA PHE A 546 22.53 -14.50 -10.75
C PHE A 546 22.93 -13.49 -11.81
N THR A 547 22.42 -13.71 -13.02
CA THR A 547 22.41 -12.72 -14.09
C THR A 547 20.96 -12.48 -14.52
N ARG A 548 20.54 -11.22 -14.55
CA ARG A 548 19.15 -10.79 -14.81
C ARG A 548 19.10 -9.50 -15.61
N GLU A 549 18.00 -9.31 -16.35
CA GLU A 549 17.66 -8.02 -16.96
C GLU A 549 17.24 -7.03 -15.87
N VAL A 550 17.70 -5.78 -15.98
CA VAL A 550 17.29 -4.69 -15.10
C VAL A 550 15.98 -4.13 -15.63
N VAL A 551 14.89 -4.37 -14.90
CA VAL A 551 13.54 -3.94 -15.31
C VAL A 551 13.14 -2.59 -14.72
N ASP A 552 13.85 -2.12 -13.69
CA ASP A 552 13.63 -0.82 -13.05
C ASP A 552 14.88 -0.40 -12.22
N VAL A 553 14.93 0.86 -11.80
CA VAL A 553 15.97 1.39 -10.92
C VAL A 553 15.37 2.19 -9.77
N MET A 554 15.61 1.73 -8.53
CA MET A 554 15.17 2.44 -7.34
C MET A 554 16.21 3.48 -6.94
N ARG A 555 15.82 4.77 -6.96
CA ARG A 555 16.67 5.88 -6.51
C ARG A 555 16.40 6.19 -5.04
N ILE A 556 17.40 6.00 -4.19
CA ILE A 556 17.34 6.42 -2.80
C ILE A 556 17.81 7.87 -2.70
N THR A 557 16.94 8.73 -2.16
CA THR A 557 17.26 10.14 -1.91
C THR A 557 18.54 10.24 -1.06
N ALA A 558 19.55 10.89 -1.61
CA ALA A 558 20.80 11.12 -0.91
C ALA A 558 20.61 12.15 0.21
N LYS A 559 21.43 12.07 1.27
CA LYS A 559 21.59 13.22 2.17
C LYS A 559 22.29 14.36 1.41
N LYS A 560 22.12 15.59 1.88
CA LYS A 560 22.77 16.77 1.28
C LYS A 560 24.28 16.55 1.19
N GLY A 561 24.82 16.48 -0.04
CA GLY A 561 26.24 16.24 -0.33
C GLY A 561 26.63 14.79 -0.66
N GLU A 562 25.71 13.83 -0.60
CA GLU A 562 25.96 12.43 -0.99
C GLU A 562 25.46 12.13 -2.41
N LYS A 563 26.08 11.17 -3.11
CA LYS A 563 25.55 10.64 -4.37
C LYS A 563 24.31 9.79 -4.08
N ALA A 564 23.27 9.91 -4.92
CA ALA A 564 22.09 9.06 -4.83
C ALA A 564 22.48 7.59 -4.95
N ASN A 565 22.05 6.78 -3.99
CA ASN A 565 22.24 5.34 -4.04
C ASN A 565 21.17 4.76 -4.98
N VAL A 566 21.60 4.36 -6.18
CA VAL A 566 20.72 3.76 -7.19
C VAL A 566 20.84 2.25 -7.07
N ARG A 567 19.70 1.58 -6.98
CA ARG A 567 19.63 0.13 -6.82
C ARG A 567 18.91 -0.50 -8.02
N PRO A 568 19.52 -1.47 -8.71
CA PRO A 568 18.84 -2.20 -9.76
C PRO A 568 17.67 -3.01 -9.20
N VAL A 569 16.63 -3.15 -10.01
CA VAL A 569 15.47 -4.00 -9.75
C VAL A 569 15.39 -5.04 -10.86
N VAL A 570 15.22 -6.30 -10.46
CA VAL A 570 15.15 -7.46 -11.36
C VAL A 570 13.85 -8.21 -11.13
N GLU A 571 13.44 -9.06 -12.06
CA GLU A 571 12.35 -10.02 -11.84
C GLU A 571 12.90 -11.36 -11.33
N MET A 572 12.25 -11.91 -10.32
CA MET A 572 12.56 -13.24 -9.76
C MET A 572 11.27 -14.01 -9.50
N ARG A 573 11.29 -15.32 -9.75
CA ARG A 573 10.19 -16.22 -9.38
C ARG A 573 10.26 -16.53 -7.90
N VAL A 574 9.14 -16.37 -7.21
CA VAL A 574 9.01 -16.54 -5.76
C VAL A 574 7.79 -17.40 -5.48
N ARG A 575 7.95 -18.42 -4.63
CA ARG A 575 6.89 -19.33 -4.20
C ARG A 575 6.84 -19.45 -2.68
N LEU A 576 5.64 -19.26 -2.12
CA LEU A 576 5.31 -19.50 -0.71
C LEU A 576 4.04 -20.35 -0.65
N GLY A 577 4.16 -21.61 -0.22
CA GLY A 577 3.09 -22.58 -0.36
C GLY A 577 2.62 -22.69 -1.83
N GLU A 578 1.32 -22.53 -2.06
CA GLU A 578 0.71 -22.54 -3.40
C GLU A 578 0.83 -21.20 -4.15
N LEU A 579 1.24 -20.12 -3.49
CA LEU A 579 1.37 -18.81 -4.12
C LEU A 579 2.69 -18.74 -4.89
N ASP A 580 2.63 -18.77 -6.22
CA ASP A 580 3.77 -18.66 -7.13
C ASP A 580 3.65 -17.41 -8.00
N LYS A 581 4.61 -16.49 -7.89
CA LYS A 581 4.61 -15.20 -8.59
C LYS A 581 6.00 -14.83 -9.07
N ILE A 582 6.08 -14.25 -10.27
CA ILE A 582 7.24 -13.47 -10.69
C ILE A 582 7.06 -12.05 -10.16
N ILE A 583 8.00 -11.60 -9.32
CA ILE A 583 7.93 -10.29 -8.69
C ILE A 583 9.19 -9.48 -8.96
N ARG A 584 9.05 -8.15 -8.89
CA ARG A 584 10.17 -7.22 -8.86
C ARG A 584 10.90 -7.30 -7.51
N VAL A 585 12.22 -7.46 -7.55
CA VAL A 585 13.09 -7.54 -6.39
C VAL A 585 14.20 -6.51 -6.50
N ASN A 586 14.28 -5.64 -5.49
CA ASN A 586 15.35 -4.65 -5.39
C ASN A 586 16.65 -5.29 -4.87
N LEU A 587 17.75 -5.08 -5.58
CA LEU A 587 19.08 -5.59 -5.20
C LEU A 587 19.73 -4.66 -4.17
N GLN A 588 20.11 -5.21 -3.01
CA GLN A 588 20.70 -4.42 -1.94
C GLN A 588 21.66 -5.25 -1.08
N ASP A 589 22.78 -4.67 -0.65
CA ASP A 589 23.59 -5.29 0.41
C ASP A 589 22.83 -5.28 1.75
N ARG A 590 22.48 -6.48 2.18
CA ARG A 590 21.78 -6.82 3.42
C ARG A 590 22.61 -7.74 4.31
N GLY A 591 23.92 -7.91 4.09
CA GLY A 591 24.77 -8.87 4.80
C GLY A 591 24.98 -8.63 6.31
N ARG A 592 24.29 -7.65 6.90
CA ARG A 592 24.25 -7.40 8.35
C ARG A 592 22.91 -7.74 9.00
N PHE A 593 21.94 -8.19 8.20
CA PHE A 593 20.63 -8.63 8.67
C PHE A 593 20.63 -10.16 8.61
N HIS A 594 20.06 -10.80 9.63
CA HIS A 594 19.81 -12.24 9.69
C HIS A 594 19.04 -12.70 8.44
N TYR A 595 17.84 -12.15 8.25
CA TYR A 595 17.04 -12.42 7.05
C TYR A 595 17.56 -11.65 5.82
N SER A 596 18.14 -12.43 4.90
CA SER A 596 18.75 -11.97 3.65
C SER A 596 17.74 -11.42 2.64
N MET A 597 16.44 -11.69 2.79
CA MET A 597 15.38 -11.18 1.92
C MET A 597 14.20 -10.62 2.73
N ILE A 598 13.45 -9.72 2.09
CA ILE A 598 12.15 -9.23 2.53
C ILE A 598 11.15 -9.40 1.38
N LEU A 599 9.96 -9.93 1.67
CA LEU A 599 8.79 -9.86 0.79
C LEU A 599 7.88 -8.71 1.20
N GLY A 600 7.61 -7.80 0.26
CA GLY A 600 6.77 -6.62 0.45
C GLY A 600 5.39 -6.74 -0.22
N LYS A 601 4.65 -5.63 -0.25
CA LYS A 601 3.29 -5.52 -0.85
C LYS A 601 3.21 -6.14 -2.25
N ASN A 602 4.24 -6.00 -3.09
CA ASN A 602 4.22 -6.54 -4.44
C ASN A 602 4.14 -8.08 -4.54
N PHE A 603 4.41 -8.80 -3.46
CA PHE A 603 4.11 -10.23 -3.31
C PHE A 603 2.90 -10.46 -2.38
N LEU A 604 2.86 -9.76 -1.24
CA LEU A 604 1.85 -9.96 -0.19
C LEU A 604 0.43 -9.59 -0.63
N LYS A 605 0.26 -8.74 -1.66
CA LYS A 605 -1.06 -8.34 -2.14
C LYS A 605 -1.92 -9.50 -2.67
N TYR A 606 -1.31 -10.65 -2.98
CA TYR A 606 -1.99 -11.84 -3.50
C TYR A 606 -2.57 -12.73 -2.38
N GLY A 607 -3.25 -12.12 -1.40
CA GLY A 607 -4.03 -12.84 -0.39
C GLY A 607 -3.34 -13.10 0.96
N ALA A 608 -2.09 -12.67 1.15
CA ALA A 608 -1.39 -12.89 2.42
C ALA A 608 -1.96 -12.00 3.55
N ILE A 609 -2.33 -12.63 4.66
CA ILE A 609 -2.62 -11.98 5.93
C ILE A 609 -1.49 -12.34 6.90
N VAL A 610 -0.68 -11.35 7.27
CA VAL A 610 0.59 -11.55 7.97
C VAL A 610 0.45 -11.23 9.45
N SER A 611 0.80 -12.19 10.32
CA SER A 611 0.98 -11.96 11.76
C SER A 611 2.36 -11.34 12.04
N SER A 612 2.50 -10.53 13.09
CA SER A 612 3.80 -9.96 13.51
C SER A 612 4.52 -10.76 14.59
N ASP A 613 3.85 -11.76 15.16
CA ASP A 613 4.22 -12.44 16.40
C ASP A 613 4.31 -13.96 16.27
N LYS A 614 3.86 -14.51 15.15
CA LYS A 614 4.00 -15.91 14.78
C LYS A 614 4.93 -16.02 13.59
N ASP A 615 5.81 -17.00 13.61
CA ASP A 615 6.67 -17.37 12.49
C ASP A 615 6.27 -18.77 12.00
N TYR A 616 6.56 -19.08 10.74
CA TYR A 616 6.43 -20.42 10.17
C TYR A 616 5.00 -20.98 10.31
N ILE A 617 4.00 -20.23 9.84
CA ILE A 617 2.59 -20.67 9.83
C ILE A 617 2.33 -21.58 8.62
N ILE A 618 2.91 -21.25 7.47
CA ILE A 618 2.74 -22.00 6.22
C ILE A 618 3.82 -23.06 6.09
N THR A 619 5.02 -22.75 6.54
CA THR A 619 6.21 -23.57 6.37
C THR A 619 6.75 -24.06 7.70
N GLU A 620 7.67 -25.02 7.67
CA GLU A 620 8.35 -25.49 8.88
C GLU A 620 9.61 -24.66 9.13
N LYS A 621 9.88 -24.39 10.42
CA LYS A 621 11.12 -23.74 10.85
C LYS A 621 12.31 -24.65 10.52
N PRO A 622 13.31 -24.19 9.74
CA PRO A 622 14.49 -25.02 9.44
C PRO A 622 15.31 -25.34 10.69
N ASP A 623 15.90 -26.55 10.75
CA ASP A 623 16.72 -27.01 11.89
C ASP A 623 17.92 -26.10 12.23
N TYR A 624 18.41 -25.34 11.26
CA TYR A 624 19.53 -24.41 11.45
C TYR A 624 19.11 -23.07 12.08
N GLU A 625 17.82 -22.73 12.07
CA GLU A 625 17.28 -21.58 12.77
C GLU A 625 17.10 -21.95 14.24
N LYS A 626 17.87 -21.33 15.15
CA LYS A 626 17.78 -21.60 16.59
C LYS A 626 16.70 -20.75 17.24
#